data_AF-A0A8W7P9U1-F1
#
_entry.id   AF-A0A8W7P9U1-F1
#
_cell.length_a   1.000
_cell.length_b   1.000
_cell.length_c   1.000
_cell.angle_alpha   90.00
_cell.angle_beta   90.00
_cell.angle_gamma   90.00
#
_symmetry.space_group_name_H-M   'P 1'
#
loop_
_entity.id
_entity.type
_entity.pdbx_description
1 polymer ?
#
loop_
_entity_poly.entity_id
_entity_poly.type
_entity_poly.pdbx_seq_one_letter_code
_entity_poly.pdbx_strand_id
1 'polypeptide(L)'
;MAHTCRGTISLHGALIHTVDSCTFVISNGGTQTFHIKAANEVERQSWVTALELAKAKAIRAMESDEEEEDNTANTIPSEELNLVVRELTVRLENLKTCYDLITKHGAALQRALSELETGDDLANKTKIVSERATLFRISSNAMINACSDYLQTAQTQGHKWSKMLQHERDQKLHLEEMVEQLARQHSHLEQAATRHRPNAATSASDDEDNEFYDAQEEGGSVTQEDSSFILNIPVTTHHNHRRNSNDATGSSSEGEDGNSETQQVLVVAENLDNMDVTDRISVHSSQALTPTLANQSKVVRKRRTRVPDKPNYPLNLWSIIKNCIGKDLSKIPMPVNFNEPLSMLQRLTEDFEYSEILDKAAQAKDTCEQLAYVTAFTVSSYSTTSNRTGKPFNPLLGETYECDRTDDLGWRCINEQVSHHPPMAAQYCEGRGWRCWQEFTMTSKFRGKYIQIVPLGYAHVEFPATGNRYTWRKVTTTVHNIIVGKLWVDNHGDMEIFGERNAKGVKCHLKYLPYSYFTRDTQRRVKGVVMDSSNQVKWVVNGTWDSKIEIAPVTSTSGSTENPVYKTGNYKTA
;
A
#
# COMPACT_ATOMS: atom_id res chain seq x y z
N MET A 1 7.26 -19.04 -21.53
CA MET A 1 5.79 -18.95 -21.54
C MET A 1 5.38 -18.23 -20.27
N ALA A 2 4.74 -17.06 -20.38
CA ALA A 2 4.26 -16.31 -19.23
C ALA A 2 3.08 -17.06 -18.60
N HIS A 3 3.25 -17.49 -17.34
CA HIS A 3 2.17 -18.15 -16.60
C HIS A 3 1.17 -17.08 -16.13
N THR A 4 0.10 -16.88 -16.91
CA THR A 4 -1.08 -16.14 -16.44
C THR A 4 -1.69 -16.93 -15.27
N CYS A 5 -1.63 -16.39 -14.05
CA CYS A 5 -2.32 -17.00 -12.91
C CYS A 5 -3.83 -16.95 -13.14
N ARG A 6 -4.47 -18.10 -13.39
CA ARG A 6 -5.91 -18.22 -13.67
C ARG A 6 -6.77 -18.42 -12.42
N GLY A 7 -6.14 -18.50 -11.25
CA GLY A 7 -6.79 -18.77 -9.98
C GLY A 7 -5.76 -19.21 -8.94
N THR A 8 -6.10 -19.03 -7.68
CA THR A 8 -5.27 -19.43 -6.54
C THR A 8 -6.11 -20.34 -5.66
N ILE A 9 -5.55 -21.48 -5.28
CA ILE A 9 -6.15 -22.39 -4.30
C ILE A 9 -5.22 -22.50 -3.10
N SER A 10 -5.78 -22.39 -1.90
CA SER A 10 -5.03 -22.73 -0.69
C SER A 10 -4.79 -24.24 -0.67
N LEU A 11 -3.52 -24.65 -0.59
CA LEU A 11 -3.16 -26.07 -0.45
C LEU A 11 -3.40 -26.59 0.98
N HIS A 12 -3.59 -25.68 1.95
CA HIS A 12 -3.95 -26.03 3.31
C HIS A 12 -5.35 -26.66 3.32
N GLY A 13 -5.42 -27.94 3.73
CA GLY A 13 -6.67 -28.71 3.69
C GLY A 13 -7.13 -29.16 2.29
N ALA A 14 -6.39 -28.84 1.22
CA ALA A 14 -6.78 -29.25 -0.13
C ALA A 14 -6.59 -30.76 -0.36
N LEU A 15 -7.57 -31.38 -1.00
CA LEU A 15 -7.54 -32.75 -1.49
C LEU A 15 -7.02 -32.75 -2.94
N ILE A 16 -5.95 -33.49 -3.19
CA ILE A 16 -5.39 -33.72 -4.51
C ILE A 16 -5.68 -35.18 -4.88
N HIS A 17 -6.41 -35.41 -5.98
CA HIS A 17 -6.69 -36.76 -6.43
C HIS A 17 -6.47 -36.91 -7.94
N THR A 18 -5.92 -38.05 -8.33
CA THR A 18 -5.68 -38.41 -9.72
C THR A 18 -6.96 -38.97 -10.35
N VAL A 19 -7.29 -38.52 -11.55
CA VAL A 19 -8.50 -38.95 -12.27
C VAL A 19 -8.13 -39.94 -13.37
N ASP A 20 -7.09 -39.63 -14.17
CA ASP A 20 -6.60 -40.50 -15.24
C ASP A 20 -5.07 -40.34 -15.45
N SER A 21 -4.56 -40.86 -16.57
CA SER A 21 -3.12 -40.82 -16.89
C SER A 21 -2.55 -39.41 -17.03
N CYS A 22 -3.36 -38.40 -17.41
CA CYS A 22 -2.90 -37.02 -17.62
C CYS A 22 -3.66 -35.99 -16.77
N THR A 23 -4.72 -36.38 -16.07
CA THR A 23 -5.64 -35.47 -15.39
C THR A 23 -5.63 -35.70 -13.88
N PHE A 24 -5.63 -34.60 -13.13
CA PHE A 24 -5.76 -34.60 -11.67
C PHE A 24 -6.60 -33.40 -11.21
N VAL A 25 -7.14 -33.49 -10.00
CA VAL A 25 -8.06 -32.50 -9.44
C VAL A 25 -7.57 -32.05 -8.08
N ILE A 26 -7.67 -30.75 -7.83
CA ILE A 26 -7.38 -30.12 -6.54
C ILE A 26 -8.67 -29.48 -6.02
N SER A 27 -9.12 -29.87 -4.83
CA SER A 27 -10.34 -29.35 -4.21
C SER A 27 -10.13 -28.93 -2.77
N ASN A 28 -10.65 -27.77 -2.37
CA ASN A 28 -10.58 -27.28 -0.99
C ASN A 28 -11.97 -27.25 -0.34
N GLY A 29 -12.36 -28.36 0.31
CA GLY A 29 -13.55 -28.43 1.18
C GLY A 29 -14.88 -27.98 0.55
N GLY A 30 -15.03 -28.09 -0.77
CA GLY A 30 -16.25 -27.70 -1.51
C GLY A 30 -16.33 -26.25 -1.98
N THR A 31 -15.35 -25.39 -1.67
CA THR A 31 -15.38 -23.96 -2.07
C THR A 31 -14.74 -23.69 -3.42
N GLN A 32 -13.69 -24.43 -3.78
CA GLN A 32 -12.97 -24.29 -5.04
C GLN A 32 -12.48 -25.66 -5.51
N THR A 33 -12.67 -25.95 -6.80
CA THR A 33 -12.20 -27.18 -7.45
C THR A 33 -11.53 -26.84 -8.78
N PHE A 34 -10.29 -27.28 -8.97
CA PHE A 34 -9.53 -27.11 -10.20
C PHE A 34 -9.28 -28.46 -10.86
N HIS A 35 -9.68 -28.59 -12.13
CA HIS A 35 -9.37 -29.74 -12.98
C HIS A 35 -8.16 -29.40 -13.85
N ILE A 36 -7.07 -30.14 -13.68
CA ILE A 36 -5.80 -29.86 -14.33
C ILE A 36 -5.41 -31.04 -15.22
N LYS A 37 -5.04 -30.74 -16.47
CA LYS A 37 -4.56 -31.70 -17.46
C LYS A 37 -3.12 -31.39 -17.82
N ALA A 38 -2.21 -32.32 -17.56
CA ALA A 38 -0.81 -32.26 -17.97
C ALA A 38 -0.63 -32.76 -19.41
N ALA A 39 0.53 -32.49 -20.03
CA ALA A 39 0.80 -32.92 -21.39
C ALA A 39 1.03 -34.44 -21.50
N ASN A 40 1.49 -35.08 -20.42
CA ASN A 40 1.68 -36.52 -20.32
C ASN A 40 1.66 -37.01 -18.86
N GLU A 41 1.75 -38.32 -18.69
CA GLU A 41 1.70 -38.97 -17.36
C GLU A 41 2.87 -38.61 -16.45
N VAL A 42 4.07 -38.47 -17.01
CA VAL A 42 5.28 -38.11 -16.25
C VAL A 42 5.14 -36.69 -15.70
N GLU A 43 4.64 -35.77 -16.51
CA GLU A 43 4.41 -34.38 -16.11
C GLU A 43 3.28 -34.30 -15.06
N ARG A 44 2.18 -35.05 -15.23
CA ARG A 44 1.12 -35.17 -14.20
C ARG A 44 1.71 -35.63 -12.87
N GLN A 45 2.54 -36.68 -12.88
CA GLN A 45 3.18 -37.19 -11.67
C GLN A 45 4.05 -36.13 -10.99
N SER A 46 4.86 -35.41 -11.79
CA SER A 46 5.70 -34.32 -11.30
C SER A 46 4.88 -33.21 -10.64
N TRP A 47 3.77 -32.80 -11.25
CA TRP A 47 2.86 -31.79 -10.69
C TRP A 47 2.22 -32.25 -9.38
N VAL A 48 1.69 -33.47 -9.32
CA VAL A 48 1.07 -34.01 -8.09
C VAL A 48 2.08 -34.08 -6.95
N THR A 49 3.30 -34.58 -7.21
CA THR A 49 4.37 -34.64 -6.21
C THR A 49 4.79 -33.25 -5.73
N ALA A 50 4.94 -32.29 -6.64
CA ALA A 50 5.30 -30.92 -6.28
C ALA A 50 4.21 -30.25 -5.39
N LEU A 51 2.94 -30.49 -5.69
CA LEU A 51 1.81 -29.94 -4.94
C LEU A 51 1.66 -30.58 -3.55
N GLU A 52 1.84 -31.89 -3.44
CA GLU A 52 1.86 -32.58 -2.14
C GLU A 52 3.04 -32.12 -1.27
N LEU A 53 4.22 -31.93 -1.85
CA LEU A 53 5.39 -31.37 -1.15
C LEU A 53 5.13 -29.93 -0.70
N ALA A 54 4.54 -29.10 -1.56
CA ALA A 54 4.18 -27.72 -1.22
C ALA A 54 3.13 -27.66 -0.10
N LYS A 55 2.14 -28.56 -0.13
CA LYS A 55 1.15 -28.73 0.95
C LYS A 55 1.81 -29.12 2.27
N ALA A 56 2.69 -30.11 2.27
CA ALA A 56 3.42 -30.53 3.46
C ALA A 56 4.39 -29.46 4.00
N LYS A 57 4.90 -28.58 3.13
CA LYS A 57 5.72 -27.43 3.53
C LYS A 57 4.87 -26.30 4.11
N ALA A 58 3.70 -26.03 3.54
CA ALA A 58 2.77 -25.02 4.04
C ALA A 58 2.21 -25.38 5.41
N ILE A 59 1.91 -26.67 5.64
CA ILE A 59 1.49 -27.16 6.97
C ILE A 59 2.60 -26.92 8.00
N ARG A 60 3.84 -27.31 7.69
CA ARG A 60 4.99 -27.11 8.59
C ARG A 60 5.35 -25.64 8.85
N ALA A 61 5.18 -24.76 7.86
CA ALA A 61 5.44 -23.33 8.03
C ALA A 61 4.37 -22.68 8.93
N MET A 62 3.12 -23.15 8.89
CA MET A 62 2.10 -22.71 9.83
C MET A 62 2.37 -23.24 11.24
N GLU A 63 2.80 -24.50 11.37
CA GLU A 63 3.24 -25.06 12.67
C GLU A 63 4.41 -24.25 13.27
N SER A 64 5.33 -23.70 12.45
CA SER A 64 6.42 -22.84 12.95
C SER A 64 6.01 -21.38 13.20
N ASP A 65 5.10 -20.82 12.40
CA ASP A 65 4.57 -19.47 12.63
C ASP A 65 3.68 -19.42 13.89
N GLU A 66 2.96 -20.51 14.19
CA GLU A 66 2.25 -20.69 15.46
C GLU A 66 3.22 -20.76 16.67
N GLU A 67 4.45 -21.27 16.49
CA GLU A 67 5.50 -21.27 17.52
C GLU A 67 6.16 -19.89 17.72
N GLU A 68 6.21 -19.02 16.69
CA GLU A 68 6.75 -17.65 16.81
C GLU A 68 5.72 -16.63 17.36
N GLU A 69 4.42 -16.80 17.07
CA GLU A 69 3.35 -15.94 17.64
C GLU A 69 3.17 -16.15 19.16
N ASP A 70 3.56 -17.30 19.71
CA ASP A 70 3.44 -17.63 21.14
C ASP A 70 4.40 -16.81 22.05
N ASN A 71 5.37 -16.09 21.47
CA ASN A 71 6.38 -15.33 22.23
C ASN A 71 6.03 -13.85 22.50
N THR A 72 4.91 -13.31 21.99
CA THR A 72 4.63 -11.85 22.12
C THR A 72 3.28 -11.45 22.73
N ALA A 73 2.46 -12.39 23.22
CA ALA A 73 1.19 -12.06 23.87
C ALA A 73 1.18 -12.45 25.36
N ASN A 74 1.48 -11.49 26.24
CA ASN A 74 1.26 -11.66 27.68
C ASN A 74 -0.15 -11.15 28.07
N THR A 75 -1.06 -12.09 28.41
CA THR A 75 -1.79 -12.16 29.70
C THR A 75 -2.64 -13.46 29.80
N ILE A 76 -1.98 -14.57 30.21
CA ILE A 76 -2.42 -15.76 31.01
C ILE A 76 -3.56 -16.68 30.45
N PRO A 77 -3.43 -18.05 30.46
CA PRO A 77 -2.43 -18.90 31.13
C PRO A 77 -1.72 -19.87 30.16
N SER A 78 -0.68 -19.40 29.46
CA SER A 78 0.27 -20.28 28.73
C SER A 78 0.94 -21.30 29.67
N GLU A 79 1.13 -20.95 30.95
CA GLU A 79 1.77 -21.83 31.93
C GLU A 79 0.90 -23.03 32.32
N GLU A 80 -0.43 -22.88 32.46
CA GLU A 80 -1.32 -24.02 32.70
C GLU A 80 -1.42 -24.94 31.48
N LEU A 81 -1.41 -24.37 30.28
CA LEU A 81 -1.43 -25.13 29.02
C LEU A 81 -0.17 -25.99 28.89
N ASN A 82 1.00 -25.39 29.13
CA ASN A 82 2.29 -26.07 29.12
C ASN A 82 2.38 -27.19 30.17
N LEU A 83 1.79 -26.99 31.36
CA LEU A 83 1.72 -28.03 32.39
C LEU A 83 0.86 -29.23 31.96
N VAL A 84 -0.29 -28.98 31.33
CA VAL A 84 -1.17 -30.05 30.82
C VAL A 84 -0.50 -30.83 29.68
N VAL A 85 0.12 -30.13 28.73
CA VAL A 85 0.84 -30.76 27.61
C VAL A 85 1.99 -31.62 28.13
N ARG A 86 2.74 -31.12 29.13
CA ARG A 86 3.85 -31.85 29.75
C ARG A 86 3.38 -33.12 30.47
N GLU A 87 2.29 -33.07 31.22
CA GLU A 87 1.74 -34.26 31.91
C GLU A 87 1.27 -35.32 30.91
N LEU A 88 0.53 -34.93 29.85
CA LEU A 88 0.10 -35.87 28.82
C LEU A 88 1.27 -36.50 28.06
N THR A 89 2.33 -35.72 27.80
CA THR A 89 3.55 -36.21 27.14
C THR A 89 4.25 -37.27 27.99
N VAL A 90 4.43 -37.02 29.29
CA VAL A 90 5.04 -37.99 30.22
C VAL A 90 4.23 -39.30 30.27
N ARG A 91 2.89 -39.20 30.30
CA ARG A 91 2.02 -40.38 30.31
C ARG A 91 2.07 -41.15 28.99
N LEU A 92 2.22 -40.45 27.86
CA LEU A 92 2.39 -41.07 26.55
C LEU A 92 3.74 -41.80 26.43
N GLU A 93 4.81 -41.25 27.00
CA GLU A 93 6.12 -41.92 27.06
C GLU A 93 6.08 -43.21 27.90
N ASN A 94 5.39 -43.19 29.04
CA ASN A 94 5.16 -44.38 29.86
C ASN A 94 4.38 -45.45 29.07
N LEU A 95 3.31 -45.05 28.37
CA LEU A 95 2.54 -45.95 27.52
C LEU A 95 3.40 -46.56 26.40
N LYS A 96 4.25 -45.76 25.76
CA LYS A 96 5.19 -46.23 24.73
C LYS A 96 6.19 -47.24 25.29
N THR A 97 6.70 -46.99 26.49
CA THR A 97 7.61 -47.92 27.18
C THR A 97 6.92 -49.26 27.50
N CYS A 98 5.66 -49.22 27.96
CA CYS A 98 4.87 -50.43 28.17
C CYS A 98 4.57 -51.18 26.86
N TYR A 99 4.33 -50.45 25.77
CA TYR A 99 4.14 -51.01 24.43
C TYR A 99 5.40 -51.75 23.92
N ASP A 100 6.59 -51.19 24.12
CA ASP A 100 7.84 -51.83 23.72
C ASP A 100 8.08 -53.12 24.54
N LEU A 101 7.79 -53.07 25.85
CA LEU A 101 7.91 -54.22 26.74
C LEU A 101 6.95 -55.36 26.38
N ILE A 102 5.66 -55.05 26.14
CA ILE A 102 4.67 -56.08 25.75
C ILE A 102 5.01 -56.70 24.40
N THR A 103 5.51 -55.90 23.45
CA THR A 103 5.96 -56.39 22.13
C THR A 103 7.16 -57.31 22.26
N LYS A 104 8.17 -56.92 23.05
CA LYS A 104 9.38 -57.72 23.28
C LYS A 104 9.07 -59.03 24.03
N HIS A 105 8.29 -58.97 25.10
CA HIS A 105 7.90 -60.15 25.87
C HIS A 105 6.95 -61.05 25.09
N GLY A 106 6.05 -60.49 24.28
CA GLY A 106 5.17 -61.23 23.38
C GLY A 106 5.95 -62.02 22.34
N ALA A 107 6.92 -61.38 21.67
CA ALA A 107 7.80 -62.05 20.71
C ALA A 107 8.70 -63.12 21.36
N ALA A 108 9.15 -62.89 22.59
CA ALA A 108 9.92 -63.88 23.35
C ALA A 108 9.08 -65.09 23.76
N LEU A 109 7.82 -64.88 24.15
CA LEU A 109 6.88 -65.93 24.48
C LEU A 109 6.48 -66.75 23.23
N GLN A 110 6.20 -66.09 22.10
CA GLN A 110 5.89 -66.76 20.84
C GLN A 110 7.04 -67.67 20.38
N ARG A 111 8.29 -67.20 20.49
CA ARG A 111 9.48 -68.04 20.19
C ARG A 111 9.60 -69.23 21.13
N ALA A 112 9.44 -69.02 22.43
CA ALA A 112 9.49 -70.10 23.41
C ALA A 112 8.39 -71.15 23.20
N LEU A 113 7.19 -70.72 22.79
CA LEU A 113 6.08 -71.62 22.41
C LEU A 113 6.39 -72.40 21.13
N SER A 114 7.00 -71.77 20.12
CA SER A 114 7.39 -72.44 18.87
C SER A 114 8.50 -73.48 19.10
N GLU A 115 9.45 -73.19 19.98
CA GLU A 115 10.53 -74.12 20.36
C GLU A 115 10.04 -75.31 21.20
N LEU A 116 8.87 -75.21 21.83
CA LEU A 116 8.22 -76.29 22.56
C LEU A 116 7.68 -77.39 21.62
N GLU A 117 7.36 -77.04 20.37
CA GLU A 117 6.78 -77.96 19.37
C GLU A 117 7.80 -78.94 18.75
N THR A 118 9.10 -78.77 19.05
CA THR A 118 10.20 -79.62 18.55
C THR A 118 10.91 -80.32 19.74
N GLY A 119 10.84 -81.65 19.88
CA GLY A 119 11.49 -82.41 20.99
C GLY A 119 13.03 -82.37 20.93
N ASP A 120 13.85 -82.89 21.86
CA ASP A 120 13.71 -83.47 23.20
C ASP A 120 14.00 -82.40 24.30
N ASP A 121 13.69 -82.70 25.58
CA ASP A 121 13.82 -81.83 26.78
C ASP A 121 12.60 -80.93 27.11
N LEU A 122 11.44 -81.57 27.23
CA LEU A 122 10.16 -80.92 27.52
C LEU A 122 10.12 -80.18 28.87
N ALA A 123 10.85 -80.67 29.89
CA ALA A 123 10.81 -80.11 31.24
C ALA A 123 11.47 -78.72 31.30
N ASN A 124 12.66 -78.56 30.70
CA ASN A 124 13.35 -77.28 30.64
C ASN A 124 12.61 -76.27 29.74
N LYS A 125 12.09 -76.73 28.59
CA LYS A 125 11.30 -75.88 27.68
C LYS A 125 10.01 -75.38 28.32
N THR A 126 9.30 -76.23 29.06
CA THR A 126 8.09 -75.83 29.81
C THR A 126 8.40 -74.78 30.87
N LYS A 127 9.54 -74.90 31.57
CA LYS A 127 10.01 -73.90 32.54
C LYS A 127 10.28 -72.54 31.86
N ILE A 128 10.98 -72.54 30.72
CA ILE A 128 11.24 -71.32 29.94
C ILE A 128 9.94 -70.66 29.47
N VAL A 129 8.98 -71.44 28.95
CA VAL A 129 7.67 -70.92 28.55
C VAL A 129 6.94 -70.31 29.75
N SER A 130 6.95 -70.96 30.92
CA SER A 130 6.34 -70.44 32.15
C SER A 130 6.96 -69.11 32.61
N GLU A 131 8.29 -68.98 32.53
CA GLU A 131 9.00 -67.74 32.84
C GLU A 131 8.63 -66.61 31.85
N ARG A 132 8.61 -66.91 30.53
CA ARG A 132 8.24 -65.93 29.50
C ARG A 132 6.77 -65.54 29.57
N ALA A 133 5.88 -66.48 29.90
CA ALA A 133 4.46 -66.20 30.11
C ALA A 133 4.23 -65.30 31.32
N THR A 134 5.01 -65.50 32.40
CA THR A 134 4.98 -64.62 33.57
C THR A 134 5.42 -63.20 33.22
N LEU A 135 6.52 -63.04 32.47
CA LEU A 135 7.00 -61.74 32.00
C LEU A 135 6.00 -61.04 31.07
N PHE A 136 5.39 -61.78 30.15
CA PHE A 136 4.35 -61.25 29.27
C PHE A 136 3.11 -60.80 30.06
N ARG A 137 2.69 -61.57 31.07
CA ARG A 137 1.57 -61.21 31.96
C ARG A 137 1.85 -59.92 32.74
N ILE A 138 3.06 -59.77 33.28
CA ILE A 138 3.48 -58.54 33.99
C ILE A 138 3.42 -57.33 33.05
N SER A 139 3.99 -57.45 31.85
CA SER A 139 3.97 -56.36 30.86
C SER A 139 2.58 -56.04 30.33
N SER A 140 1.72 -57.04 30.18
CA SER A 140 0.32 -56.84 29.77
C SER A 140 -0.47 -56.07 30.83
N ASN A 141 -0.31 -56.42 32.11
CA ASN A 141 -0.92 -55.67 33.20
C ASN A 141 -0.38 -54.23 33.30
N ALA A 142 0.93 -54.04 33.12
CA ALA A 142 1.53 -52.71 33.08
C ALA A 142 0.97 -51.85 31.92
N MET A 143 0.79 -52.45 30.73
CA MET A 143 0.20 -51.78 29.57
C MET A 143 -1.26 -51.39 29.83
N ILE A 144 -2.07 -52.28 30.39
CA ILE A 144 -3.47 -51.99 30.72
C ILE A 144 -3.56 -50.82 31.71
N ASN A 145 -2.72 -50.80 32.75
CA ASN A 145 -2.68 -49.70 33.71
C ASN A 145 -2.23 -48.38 33.07
N ALA A 146 -1.18 -48.41 32.23
CA ALA A 146 -0.70 -47.23 31.52
C ALA A 146 -1.75 -46.66 30.55
N CYS A 147 -2.49 -47.53 29.85
CA CYS A 147 -3.63 -47.12 29.01
C CYS A 147 -4.73 -46.45 29.84
N SER A 148 -5.08 -47.03 30.99
CA SER A 148 -6.12 -46.49 31.88
C SER A 148 -5.73 -45.12 32.42
N ASP A 149 -4.49 -44.97 32.89
CA ASP A 149 -3.96 -43.70 33.41
C ASP A 149 -3.93 -42.62 32.33
N TYR A 150 -3.47 -42.95 31.12
CA TYR A 150 -3.45 -42.00 30.01
C TYR A 150 -4.87 -41.56 29.63
N LEU A 151 -5.81 -42.51 29.53
CA LEU A 151 -7.20 -42.22 29.17
C LEU A 151 -7.87 -41.30 30.20
N GLN A 152 -7.67 -41.56 31.50
CA GLN A 152 -8.24 -40.75 32.57
C GLN A 152 -7.69 -39.32 32.56
N THR A 153 -6.37 -39.17 32.37
CA THR A 153 -5.72 -37.85 32.28
C THR A 153 -6.20 -37.10 31.03
N ALA A 154 -6.27 -37.76 29.87
CA ALA A 154 -6.74 -37.17 28.62
C ALA A 154 -8.20 -36.70 28.71
N GLN A 155 -9.09 -37.48 29.32
CA GLN A 155 -10.49 -37.10 29.50
C GLN A 155 -10.66 -35.88 30.43
N THR A 156 -9.93 -35.87 31.54
CA THR A 156 -9.98 -34.79 32.53
C THR A 156 -9.49 -33.48 31.93
N GLN A 157 -8.38 -33.52 31.21
CA GLN A 157 -7.75 -32.33 30.62
C GLN A 157 -8.48 -31.84 29.36
N GLY A 158 -9.06 -32.75 28.56
CA GLY A 158 -9.81 -32.40 27.35
C GLY A 158 -11.04 -31.53 27.63
N HIS A 159 -11.75 -31.75 28.75
CA HIS A 159 -12.85 -30.89 29.16
C HIS A 159 -12.41 -29.47 29.54
N LYS A 160 -11.24 -29.33 30.18
CA LYS A 160 -10.65 -28.03 30.54
C LYS A 160 -10.24 -27.26 29.28
N TRP A 161 -9.57 -27.94 28.34
CA TRP A 161 -9.21 -27.40 27.02
C TRP A 161 -10.41 -26.88 26.23
N SER A 162 -11.49 -27.67 26.13
CA SER A 162 -12.68 -27.26 25.40
C SER A 162 -13.32 -25.98 25.96
N LYS A 163 -13.27 -25.79 27.29
CA LYS A 163 -13.78 -24.57 27.94
C LYS A 163 -12.89 -23.36 27.70
N MET A 164 -11.57 -23.52 27.79
CA MET A 164 -10.61 -22.44 27.53
C MET A 164 -10.69 -21.97 26.07
N LEU A 165 -10.76 -22.91 25.12
CA LEU A 165 -10.89 -22.60 23.69
C LEU A 165 -12.21 -21.85 23.39
N GLN A 166 -13.30 -22.24 24.06
CA GLN A 166 -14.57 -21.53 23.92
C GLN A 166 -14.48 -20.10 24.49
N HIS A 167 -13.84 -19.94 25.65
CA HIS A 167 -13.62 -18.64 26.27
C HIS A 167 -12.79 -17.70 25.38
N GLU A 168 -11.71 -18.18 24.77
CA GLU A 168 -10.90 -17.43 23.80
C GLU A 168 -11.71 -16.98 22.58
N ARG A 169 -12.53 -17.89 22.02
CA ARG A 169 -13.43 -17.55 20.91
C ARG A 169 -14.43 -16.46 21.29
N ASP A 170 -15.01 -16.56 22.47
CA ASP A 170 -15.98 -15.58 22.97
C ASP A 170 -15.31 -14.22 23.25
N GLN A 171 -14.09 -14.20 23.80
CA GLN A 171 -13.31 -12.96 23.98
C GLN A 171 -12.96 -12.30 22.65
N LYS A 172 -12.53 -13.08 21.65
CA LYS A 172 -12.21 -12.55 20.32
C LYS A 172 -13.42 -11.91 19.65
N LEU A 173 -14.59 -12.56 19.71
CA LEU A 173 -15.84 -12.00 19.21
C LEU A 173 -16.19 -10.69 19.93
N HIS A 174 -16.04 -10.65 21.26
CA HIS A 174 -16.31 -9.45 22.04
C HIS A 174 -15.37 -8.28 21.69
N LEU A 175 -14.07 -8.56 21.49
CA LEU A 175 -13.09 -7.57 21.05
C LEU A 175 -13.42 -7.04 19.64
N GLU A 176 -13.81 -7.92 18.72
CA GLU A 176 -14.26 -7.51 17.37
C GLU A 176 -15.48 -6.57 17.45
N GLU A 177 -16.47 -6.90 18.27
CA GLU A 177 -17.65 -6.03 18.49
C GLU A 177 -17.28 -4.68 19.12
N MET A 178 -16.39 -4.67 20.11
CA MET A 178 -15.96 -3.44 20.79
C MET A 178 -15.18 -2.53 19.83
N VAL A 179 -14.31 -3.08 18.98
CA VAL A 179 -13.61 -2.32 17.93
C VAL A 179 -14.59 -1.72 16.94
N GLU A 180 -15.62 -2.48 16.54
CA GLU A 180 -16.67 -1.97 15.66
C GLU A 180 -17.48 -0.84 16.32
N GLN A 181 -17.84 -0.97 17.60
CA GLN A 181 -18.53 0.07 18.35
C GLN A 181 -17.68 1.34 18.50
N LEU A 182 -16.39 1.20 18.85
CA LEU A 182 -15.46 2.33 18.94
C LEU A 182 -15.29 3.03 17.58
N ALA A 183 -15.20 2.27 16.48
CA ALA A 183 -15.12 2.83 15.13
C ALA A 183 -16.40 3.61 14.76
N ARG A 184 -17.57 3.10 15.15
CA ARG A 184 -18.86 3.80 14.96
C ARG A 184 -18.95 5.08 15.80
N GLN A 185 -18.54 5.04 17.07
CA GLN A 185 -18.49 6.22 17.94
C GLN A 185 -17.53 7.28 17.41
N HIS A 186 -16.35 6.88 16.94
CA HIS A 186 -15.41 7.79 16.31
C HIS A 186 -16.00 8.43 15.05
N SER A 187 -16.65 7.65 14.18
CA SER A 187 -17.31 8.18 12.98
C SER A 187 -18.44 9.16 13.32
N HIS A 188 -19.18 8.89 14.41
CA HIS A 188 -20.22 9.77 14.92
C HIS A 188 -19.64 11.07 15.47
N LEU A 189 -18.54 11.00 16.23
CA LEU A 189 -17.82 12.17 16.73
C LEU A 189 -17.23 13.01 15.58
N GLU A 190 -16.73 12.38 14.51
CA GLU A 190 -16.29 13.11 13.31
C GLU A 190 -17.44 13.85 12.63
N GLN A 191 -18.61 13.23 12.52
CA GLN A 191 -19.79 13.89 11.97
C GLN A 191 -20.27 15.03 12.86
N ALA A 192 -20.28 14.84 14.18
CA ALA A 192 -20.66 15.87 15.15
C ALA A 192 -19.68 17.06 15.15
N ALA A 193 -18.37 16.80 15.09
CA ALA A 193 -17.34 17.83 14.96
C ALA A 193 -17.48 18.63 13.66
N THR A 194 -17.88 17.97 12.57
CA THR A 194 -18.16 18.63 11.29
C THR A 194 -19.41 19.52 11.36
N ARG A 195 -20.44 19.10 12.12
CA ARG A 195 -21.70 19.86 12.30
C ARG A 195 -21.60 21.03 13.29
N HIS A 196 -20.74 20.95 14.30
CA HIS A 196 -20.57 22.00 15.31
C HIS A 196 -19.57 23.10 14.93
N ARG A 197 -19.15 23.18 13.67
CA ARG A 197 -18.35 24.30 13.16
C ARG A 197 -19.24 25.55 13.14
N PRO A 198 -18.93 26.63 13.90
CA PRO A 198 -19.77 27.82 13.89
C PRO A 198 -19.59 28.56 12.56
N ASN A 199 -20.59 28.46 11.69
CA ASN A 199 -20.84 29.50 10.69
C ASN A 199 -21.36 30.73 11.43
N ALA A 200 -20.70 31.87 11.25
CA ALA A 200 -21.21 33.15 11.70
C ALA A 200 -22.41 33.57 10.81
N ALA A 201 -23.49 34.00 11.49
CA ALA A 201 -24.78 34.52 10.99
C ALA A 201 -25.69 33.48 10.28
N THR A 202 -26.96 33.25 10.62
CA THR A 202 -28.01 34.08 11.26
C THR A 202 -29.10 33.18 11.90
N SER A 203 -29.90 33.78 12.77
CA SER A 203 -30.89 33.20 13.70
C SER A 203 -32.21 32.65 13.12
N ALA A 204 -32.70 31.58 13.77
CA ALA A 204 -34.09 31.18 14.08
C ALA A 204 -35.07 30.77 12.97
N SER A 205 -35.48 29.49 12.96
CA SER A 205 -36.80 28.98 13.42
C SER A 205 -37.06 27.55 12.89
N ASP A 206 -38.04 26.90 13.51
CA ASP A 206 -38.27 25.46 13.62
C ASP A 206 -38.65 24.67 12.35
N ASP A 207 -38.46 23.35 12.52
CA ASP A 207 -39.26 22.20 12.08
C ASP A 207 -39.20 21.61 10.65
N GLU A 208 -39.01 20.28 10.71
CA GLU A 208 -39.46 19.17 9.85
C GLU A 208 -38.92 19.00 8.42
N ASP A 209 -38.28 17.83 8.26
CA ASP A 209 -38.23 16.97 7.07
C ASP A 209 -37.98 17.61 5.70
N ASN A 210 -36.77 17.39 5.15
CA ASN A 210 -36.58 16.65 3.89
C ASN A 210 -35.12 16.68 3.39
N GLU A 211 -34.75 15.56 2.75
CA GLU A 211 -33.78 15.40 1.66
C GLU A 211 -32.38 16.03 1.79
N PHE A 212 -31.39 15.19 2.09
CA PHE A 212 -29.98 15.54 1.88
C PHE A 212 -29.67 15.50 0.38
N TYR A 213 -29.76 16.66 -0.27
CA TYR A 213 -29.25 16.92 -1.62
C TYR A 213 -27.71 16.95 -1.62
N ASP A 214 -27.10 16.24 -2.56
CA ASP A 214 -25.69 16.42 -2.94
C ASP A 214 -25.49 17.87 -3.39
N ALA A 215 -24.70 18.65 -2.65
CA ALA A 215 -24.43 20.04 -3.00
C ALA A 215 -23.52 20.11 -4.24
N GLN A 216 -24.07 20.68 -5.32
CA GLN A 216 -23.34 21.15 -6.49
C GLN A 216 -22.40 22.31 -6.14
N GLU A 217 -21.27 22.35 -6.84
CA GLU A 217 -20.40 23.52 -6.99
C GLU A 217 -21.19 24.73 -7.51
N GLU A 218 -21.40 25.73 -6.65
CA GLU A 218 -21.58 27.12 -7.09
C GLU A 218 -20.51 28.00 -6.46
N GLY A 219 -20.00 28.91 -7.28
CA GLY A 219 -18.76 29.64 -7.08
C GLY A 219 -18.71 30.43 -5.77
N GLY A 220 -17.75 30.08 -4.93
CA GLY A 220 -17.36 30.89 -3.78
C GLY A 220 -16.56 32.12 -4.23
N SER A 221 -17.15 33.30 -4.07
CA SER A 221 -16.42 34.57 -4.14
C SER A 221 -15.27 34.55 -3.13
N VAL A 222 -14.07 34.95 -3.56
CA VAL A 222 -12.89 35.09 -2.72
C VAL A 222 -13.17 36.11 -1.62
N THR A 223 -13.41 35.67 -0.39
CA THR A 223 -13.45 36.54 0.78
C THR A 223 -12.04 37.02 1.14
N GLN A 224 -11.97 38.29 1.49
CA GLN A 224 -10.84 39.22 1.40
C GLN A 224 -9.74 39.07 2.48
N GLU A 225 -9.58 37.90 3.13
CA GLU A 225 -8.71 37.72 4.31
C GLU A 225 -7.36 37.00 4.04
N ASP A 226 -7.11 36.53 2.82
CA ASP A 226 -6.03 35.55 2.54
C ASP A 226 -4.77 36.17 1.86
N SER A 227 -4.48 37.45 2.08
CA SER A 227 -3.34 38.14 1.42
C SER A 227 -1.98 37.89 2.10
N SER A 228 -1.93 37.15 3.20
CA SER A 228 -0.66 36.75 3.83
C SER A 228 -0.71 35.34 4.40
N PHE A 229 0.43 34.63 4.35
CA PHE A 229 0.54 33.30 4.94
C PHE A 229 1.95 33.01 5.43
N ILE A 230 2.06 32.06 6.37
CA ILE A 230 3.33 31.60 6.94
C ILE A 230 3.77 30.31 6.27
N LEU A 231 5.07 30.21 5.96
CA LEU A 231 5.73 29.00 5.49
C LEU A 231 6.95 28.69 6.35
N ASN A 232 7.14 27.40 6.69
CA ASN A 232 8.34 26.93 7.38
C ASN A 232 9.28 26.32 6.33
N ILE A 233 10.47 26.90 6.15
CA ILE A 233 11.47 26.44 5.18
C ILE A 233 12.59 25.72 5.94
N PRO A 234 12.98 24.48 5.57
CA PRO A 234 14.14 23.81 6.16
C PRO A 234 15.45 24.56 5.88
N VAL A 235 16.27 24.81 6.91
CA VAL A 235 17.59 25.43 6.77
C VAL A 235 18.63 24.33 6.51
N THR A 236 19.10 24.21 5.27
CA THR A 236 20.21 23.29 4.96
C THR A 236 21.55 23.90 5.36
N THR A 237 22.13 23.44 6.48
CA THR A 237 23.52 23.72 6.84
C THR A 237 24.47 22.89 5.96
N HIS A 238 25.41 23.55 5.28
CA HIS A 238 26.39 22.89 4.42
C HIS A 238 27.37 22.02 5.23
N HIS A 239 27.10 20.72 5.34
CA HIS A 239 28.15 19.73 5.61
C HIS A 239 28.33 18.78 4.42
N ASN A 240 29.46 18.99 3.73
CA ASN A 240 29.99 18.10 2.71
C ASN A 240 30.24 16.71 3.30
N HIS A 241 29.40 15.72 2.96
CA HIS A 241 29.83 14.33 3.00
C HIS A 241 29.68 13.70 1.61
N ARG A 242 30.85 13.52 0.97
CA ARG A 242 31.05 12.55 -0.11
C ARG A 242 30.54 11.19 0.39
N ARG A 243 29.54 10.61 -0.28
CA ARG A 243 29.21 9.18 -0.13
C ARG A 243 29.69 8.44 -1.36
N ASN A 244 30.78 7.69 -1.17
CA ASN A 244 31.17 6.58 -2.02
C ASN A 244 30.12 5.46 -1.93
N SER A 245 30.00 4.71 -3.03
CA SER A 245 29.14 3.54 -3.17
C SER A 245 29.56 2.36 -2.29
N ASN A 246 28.58 1.48 -2.07
CA ASN A 246 28.62 0.16 -1.42
C ASN A 246 28.38 0.19 0.10
N ASP A 247 27.14 -0.04 0.54
CA ASP A 247 26.71 -1.38 0.93
C ASP A 247 25.20 -1.42 1.19
N ALA A 248 24.59 -2.55 0.85
CA ALA A 248 23.17 -2.81 1.02
C ALA A 248 22.94 -3.52 2.35
N THR A 249 22.42 -2.81 3.35
CA THR A 249 21.73 -3.43 4.50
C THR A 249 20.66 -2.49 5.02
N GLY A 250 19.44 -3.03 5.15
CA GLY A 250 18.28 -2.31 5.66
C GLY A 250 18.46 -1.86 7.11
N SER A 251 17.92 -0.69 7.40
CA SER A 251 17.61 -0.28 8.76
C SER A 251 16.30 0.48 8.75
N SER A 252 15.32 -0.12 9.43
CA SER A 252 14.07 0.47 9.85
C SER A 252 14.35 1.33 11.08
N SER A 253 14.22 2.65 10.95
CA SER A 253 14.09 3.56 12.08
C SER A 253 12.86 4.43 11.83
N GLU A 254 11.77 4.11 12.54
CA GLU A 254 10.74 5.09 12.88
C GLU A 254 11.17 5.73 14.21
N GLY A 255 11.16 7.06 14.28
CA GLY A 255 11.41 7.81 15.52
C GLY A 255 12.71 8.59 15.58
N GLU A 256 13.04 9.36 14.54
CA GLU A 256 13.89 10.53 14.71
C GLU A 256 13.14 11.76 14.17
N ASP A 257 12.51 12.51 15.07
CA ASP A 257 12.38 13.96 14.89
C ASP A 257 13.81 14.52 14.85
N GLY A 258 14.46 14.39 13.69
CA GLY A 258 15.65 15.15 13.37
C GLY A 258 15.23 16.60 13.43
N ASN A 259 15.67 17.29 14.47
CA ASN A 259 15.48 18.72 14.70
C ASN A 259 16.13 19.50 13.54
N SER A 260 15.46 19.49 12.39
CA SER A 260 15.83 20.26 11.22
C SER A 260 15.40 21.68 11.55
N GLU A 261 16.37 22.55 11.78
CA GLU A 261 16.08 23.96 12.00
C GLU A 261 15.24 24.47 10.83
N THR A 262 14.00 24.85 11.12
CA THR A 262 13.10 25.46 10.13
C THR A 262 13.03 26.95 10.35
N GLN A 263 13.14 27.70 9.27
CA GLN A 263 12.95 29.14 9.26
C GLN A 263 11.49 29.48 8.97
N GLN A 264 10.85 30.27 9.84
CA GLN A 264 9.52 30.83 9.60
C GLN A 264 9.60 32.04 8.69
N VAL A 265 8.73 32.06 7.69
CA VAL A 265 8.69 33.11 6.67
C VAL A 265 7.27 33.61 6.51
N LEU A 266 7.09 34.94 6.47
CA LEU A 266 5.82 35.59 6.17
C LEU A 266 5.79 36.05 4.71
N VAL A 267 4.79 35.63 3.96
CA VAL A 267 4.52 36.14 2.60
C VAL A 267 3.38 37.14 2.65
N VAL A 268 3.53 38.29 1.98
CA VAL A 268 2.51 39.34 1.86
C VAL A 268 2.27 39.65 0.38
N ALA A 269 1.01 39.60 -0.05
CA ALA A 269 0.60 40.00 -1.39
C ALA A 269 0.32 41.52 -1.44
N GLU A 270 0.91 42.24 -2.39
CA GLU A 270 0.50 43.60 -2.71
C GLU A 270 -0.59 43.58 -3.78
N ASN A 271 -1.79 44.06 -3.43
CA ASN A 271 -2.80 44.37 -4.43
C ASN A 271 -2.38 45.67 -5.13
N LEU A 272 -1.77 45.55 -6.31
CA LEU A 272 -1.68 46.68 -7.22
C LEU A 272 -3.07 46.87 -7.84
N ASP A 273 -3.75 47.94 -7.46
CA ASP A 273 -5.04 48.33 -8.05
C ASP A 273 -4.95 48.28 -9.59
N ASN A 274 -5.98 47.68 -10.20
CA ASN A 274 -6.16 47.50 -11.64
C ASN A 274 -5.76 48.75 -12.45
N MET A 275 -4.58 48.72 -13.07
CA MET A 275 -4.44 49.30 -14.41
C MET A 275 -4.96 48.26 -15.39
N ASP A 276 -6.17 48.50 -15.87
CA ASP A 276 -6.83 47.76 -16.93
C ASP A 276 -5.99 47.83 -18.22
N VAL A 277 -5.00 46.95 -18.35
CA VAL A 277 -4.43 46.58 -19.64
C VAL A 277 -5.26 45.39 -20.09
N THR A 278 -6.33 45.70 -20.81
CA THR A 278 -7.06 44.73 -21.63
C THR A 278 -6.14 44.25 -22.74
N ASP A 279 -5.23 43.33 -22.42
CA ASP A 279 -4.64 42.45 -23.42
C ASP A 279 -5.70 41.44 -23.84
N ARG A 280 -6.61 41.91 -24.69
CA ARG A 280 -7.39 41.05 -25.56
C ARG A 280 -6.40 40.32 -26.45
N ILE A 281 -5.97 39.14 -26.04
CA ILE A 281 -5.46 38.13 -26.97
C ILE A 281 -6.65 37.73 -27.86
N SER A 282 -6.92 38.56 -28.87
CA SER A 282 -7.64 38.11 -30.04
C SER A 282 -6.76 37.04 -30.67
N VAL A 283 -7.26 35.82 -30.75
CA VAL A 283 -6.70 34.78 -31.60
C VAL A 283 -6.93 35.22 -33.05
N HIS A 284 -6.12 36.17 -33.51
CA HIS A 284 -6.03 36.49 -34.92
C HIS A 284 -5.08 35.48 -35.55
N SER A 285 -5.70 34.46 -36.15
CA SER A 285 -5.13 33.61 -37.19
C SER A 285 -4.35 34.48 -38.18
N SER A 286 -3.03 34.54 -38.03
CA SER A 286 -2.13 35.19 -38.98
C SER A 286 -2.00 34.27 -40.19
N GLN A 287 -2.74 34.58 -41.25
CA GLN A 287 -2.49 34.04 -42.59
C GLN A 287 -1.14 34.61 -43.07
N ALA A 288 -0.08 33.83 -42.90
CA ALA A 288 1.15 34.03 -43.67
C ALA A 288 0.90 33.54 -45.10
N LEU A 289 0.92 34.46 -46.06
CA LEU A 289 0.95 34.14 -47.49
C LEU A 289 2.33 33.58 -47.84
N THR A 290 2.42 32.25 -47.95
CA THR A 290 3.51 31.55 -48.65
C THR A 290 2.91 30.52 -49.61
N PRO A 291 3.61 30.20 -50.72
CA PRO A 291 2.98 29.66 -51.91
C PRO A 291 2.61 28.18 -51.75
N THR A 292 1.38 27.89 -52.19
CA THR A 292 0.77 26.58 -52.51
C THR A 292 1.72 25.38 -52.58
N LEU A 293 1.72 24.57 -51.52
CA LEU A 293 2.06 23.14 -51.56
C LEU A 293 1.12 22.38 -50.60
N ALA A 294 0.12 21.73 -51.19
CA ALA A 294 -0.77 20.70 -50.68
C ALA A 294 -1.20 20.76 -49.19
N ASN A 295 -2.39 21.30 -48.95
CA ASN A 295 -3.18 21.07 -47.72
C ASN A 295 -3.44 19.57 -47.50
N GLN A 296 -2.62 18.92 -46.66
CA GLN A 296 -3.07 17.77 -45.91
C GLN A 296 -3.63 18.28 -44.58
N SER A 297 -4.95 18.34 -44.45
CA SER A 297 -5.60 18.55 -43.16
C SER A 297 -5.10 17.50 -42.17
N LYS A 298 -4.32 17.89 -41.16
CA LYS A 298 -3.91 16.97 -40.08
C LYS A 298 -5.18 16.43 -39.43
N VAL A 299 -5.46 15.15 -39.65
CA VAL A 299 -6.61 14.46 -39.04
C VAL A 299 -6.31 14.31 -37.55
N VAL A 300 -6.92 15.15 -36.71
CA VAL A 300 -6.87 14.99 -35.24
C VAL A 300 -7.68 13.74 -34.87
N ARG A 301 -7.08 12.86 -34.06
CA ARG A 301 -7.74 11.61 -33.64
C ARG A 301 -8.97 11.93 -32.78
N LYS A 302 -10.15 11.48 -33.20
CA LYS A 302 -11.37 11.61 -32.38
C LYS A 302 -11.29 10.67 -31.17
N ARG A 303 -11.21 11.24 -29.96
CA ARG A 303 -11.15 10.49 -28.69
C ARG A 303 -12.55 10.35 -28.08
N ARG A 304 -12.79 9.25 -27.36
CA ARG A 304 -14.04 9.06 -26.60
C ARG A 304 -14.10 10.05 -25.43
N THR A 305 -15.29 10.54 -25.10
CA THR A 305 -15.51 11.49 -23.99
C THR A 305 -16.06 10.81 -22.73
N ARG A 306 -16.44 9.52 -22.81
CA ARG A 306 -17.06 8.79 -21.70
C ARG A 306 -16.72 7.30 -21.74
N VAL A 307 -16.76 6.68 -20.55
CA VAL A 307 -16.73 5.22 -20.34
C VAL A 307 -18.04 4.76 -19.69
N PRO A 308 -18.46 3.49 -19.84
CA PRO A 308 -19.62 2.96 -19.14
C PRO A 308 -19.51 3.13 -17.62
N ASP A 309 -20.64 3.35 -16.95
CA ASP A 309 -20.67 3.50 -15.50
C ASP A 309 -20.30 2.20 -14.80
N LYS A 310 -19.64 2.34 -13.64
CA LYS A 310 -19.30 1.19 -12.79
C LYS A 310 -20.59 0.51 -12.30
N PRO A 311 -20.71 -0.82 -12.42
CA PRO A 311 -21.82 -1.55 -11.81
C PRO A 311 -21.87 -1.35 -10.29
N ASN A 312 -23.06 -1.11 -9.74
CA ASN A 312 -23.25 -0.87 -8.31
C ASN A 312 -23.19 -2.18 -7.52
N TYR A 313 -22.04 -2.47 -6.93
CA TYR A 313 -21.84 -3.59 -6.01
C TYR A 313 -21.39 -3.07 -4.64
N PRO A 314 -22.22 -3.17 -3.59
CA PRO A 314 -21.80 -2.79 -2.24
C PRO A 314 -20.77 -3.79 -1.73
N LEU A 315 -19.52 -3.34 -1.56
CA LEU A 315 -18.45 -4.15 -0.98
C LEU A 315 -17.79 -3.38 0.14
N ASN A 316 -17.60 -4.05 1.27
CA ASN A 316 -16.91 -3.48 2.42
C ASN A 316 -15.40 -3.75 2.31
N LEU A 317 -14.60 -2.70 2.10
CA LEU A 317 -13.14 -2.79 2.01
C LEU A 317 -12.52 -3.44 3.27
N TRP A 318 -13.11 -3.16 4.44
CA TRP A 318 -12.69 -3.74 5.71
C TRP A 318 -12.73 -5.26 5.72
N SER A 319 -13.75 -5.87 5.08
CA SER A 319 -13.90 -7.33 5.04
C SER A 319 -12.71 -8.05 4.40
N ILE A 320 -11.97 -7.36 3.53
CA ILE A 320 -10.79 -7.87 2.82
C ILE A 320 -9.50 -7.49 3.57
N ILE A 321 -9.43 -6.26 4.11
CA ILE A 321 -8.21 -5.73 4.71
C ILE A 321 -8.03 -6.13 6.19
N LYS A 322 -9.08 -6.59 6.88
CA LYS A 322 -8.98 -6.97 8.30
C LYS A 322 -7.93 -8.06 8.61
N ASN A 323 -7.70 -8.98 7.68
CA ASN A 323 -6.69 -10.05 7.83
C ASN A 323 -5.29 -9.61 7.35
N CYS A 324 -5.17 -8.35 6.92
CA CYS A 324 -4.00 -7.78 6.25
C CYS A 324 -3.28 -6.74 7.12
N ILE A 325 -3.66 -6.63 8.39
CA ILE A 325 -3.09 -5.67 9.35
C ILE A 325 -1.59 -5.95 9.50
N GLY A 326 -0.76 -4.91 9.40
CA GLY A 326 0.70 -5.02 9.50
C GLY A 326 1.40 -5.63 8.29
N LYS A 327 0.66 -6.15 7.30
CA LYS A 327 1.22 -6.77 6.08
C LYS A 327 1.39 -5.74 4.97
N ASP A 328 2.32 -6.02 4.06
CA ASP A 328 2.49 -5.26 2.81
C ASP A 328 1.28 -5.49 1.89
N LEU A 329 0.49 -4.43 1.70
CA LEU A 329 -0.74 -4.45 0.90
C LEU A 329 -0.51 -4.74 -0.59
N SER A 330 0.71 -4.60 -1.09
CA SER A 330 1.05 -4.93 -2.47
C SER A 330 0.90 -6.44 -2.76
N LYS A 331 1.05 -7.28 -1.73
CA LYS A 331 0.97 -8.75 -1.81
C LYS A 331 -0.45 -9.29 -1.61
N ILE A 332 -1.41 -8.43 -1.31
CA ILE A 332 -2.79 -8.84 -1.01
C ILE A 332 -3.66 -8.74 -2.28
N PRO A 333 -4.29 -9.85 -2.71
CA PRO A 333 -5.17 -9.83 -3.86
C PRO A 333 -6.42 -9.02 -3.52
N MET A 334 -6.60 -7.91 -4.23
CA MET A 334 -7.79 -7.07 -4.12
C MET A 334 -8.84 -7.56 -5.11
N PRO A 335 -10.11 -7.73 -4.70
CA PRO A 335 -11.19 -8.02 -5.65
C PRO A 335 -11.29 -6.93 -6.71
N VAL A 336 -11.55 -7.34 -7.96
CA VAL A 336 -11.59 -6.45 -9.14
C VAL A 336 -12.53 -5.26 -8.97
N ASN A 337 -13.56 -5.38 -8.13
CA ASN A 337 -14.51 -4.32 -7.84
C ASN A 337 -13.88 -3.12 -7.08
N PHE A 338 -12.73 -3.30 -6.44
CA PHE A 338 -11.95 -2.20 -5.86
C PHE A 338 -10.98 -1.59 -6.86
N ASN A 339 -10.81 -2.20 -8.02
CA ASN A 339 -9.97 -1.65 -9.06
C ASN A 339 -10.70 -0.58 -9.87
N GLU A 340 -9.91 0.36 -10.35
CA GLU A 340 -10.28 1.22 -11.48
C GLU A 340 -9.84 0.55 -12.80
N PRO A 341 -10.49 0.84 -13.93
CA PRO A 341 -10.19 0.20 -15.21
C PRO A 341 -8.94 0.79 -15.89
N LEU A 342 -7.88 1.02 -15.11
CA LEU A 342 -6.57 1.49 -15.57
C LEU A 342 -5.46 0.72 -14.87
N SER A 343 -4.37 0.44 -15.58
CA SER A 343 -3.13 -0.05 -14.96
C SER A 343 -2.32 1.10 -14.37
N MET A 344 -1.36 0.79 -13.48
CA MET A 344 -0.48 1.80 -12.91
C MET A 344 0.30 2.57 -13.98
N LEU A 345 0.65 1.94 -15.12
CA LEU A 345 1.33 2.62 -16.24
C LEU A 345 0.46 3.73 -16.84
N GLN A 346 -0.86 3.51 -16.90
CA GLN A 346 -1.82 4.50 -17.36
C GLN A 346 -1.99 5.62 -16.34
N ARG A 347 -2.04 5.28 -15.03
CA ARG A 347 -2.07 6.29 -13.95
C ARG A 347 -0.87 7.22 -13.97
N LEU A 348 0.33 6.68 -14.21
CA LEU A 348 1.55 7.50 -14.34
C LEU A 348 1.48 8.44 -15.55
N THR A 349 0.76 8.07 -16.61
CA THR A 349 0.61 8.93 -17.79
C THR A 349 -0.32 10.11 -17.53
N GLU A 350 -1.22 10.01 -16.53
CA GLU A 350 -2.09 11.13 -16.12
C GLU A 350 -1.29 12.31 -15.55
N ASP A 351 -0.02 12.12 -15.15
CA ASP A 351 0.89 13.22 -14.76
C ASP A 351 1.00 14.31 -15.86
N PHE A 352 0.74 13.96 -17.13
CA PHE A 352 0.84 14.87 -18.27
C PHE A 352 -0.52 15.44 -18.72
N GLU A 353 -1.56 15.37 -17.89
CA GLU A 353 -2.86 15.99 -18.19
C GLU A 353 -2.72 17.50 -18.45
N TYR A 354 -1.92 18.20 -17.63
CA TYR A 354 -1.64 19.63 -17.70
C TYR A 354 -0.22 19.93 -18.25
N SER A 355 0.20 19.15 -19.25
CA SER A 355 1.53 19.24 -19.87
C SER A 355 1.89 20.62 -20.45
N GLU A 356 0.89 21.44 -20.80
CA GLU A 356 1.05 22.79 -21.31
C GLU A 356 1.79 23.73 -20.33
N ILE A 357 1.78 23.40 -19.03
CA ILE A 357 2.58 24.12 -18.03
C ILE A 357 4.07 23.95 -18.32
N LEU A 358 4.50 22.77 -18.79
CA LEU A 358 5.89 22.53 -19.21
C LEU A 358 6.22 23.22 -20.54
N ASP A 359 5.24 23.37 -21.45
CA ASP A 359 5.41 24.18 -22.67
C ASP A 359 5.66 25.66 -22.31
N LYS A 360 4.95 26.21 -21.30
CA LYS A 360 5.23 27.56 -20.76
C LYS A 360 6.61 27.61 -20.08
N ALA A 361 6.96 26.61 -19.28
CA ALA A 361 8.27 26.53 -18.62
C ALA A 361 9.42 26.53 -19.64
N ALA A 362 9.25 25.87 -20.80
CA ALA A 362 10.25 25.84 -21.87
C ALA A 362 10.47 27.21 -22.53
N GLN A 363 9.51 28.14 -22.41
CA GLN A 363 9.61 29.51 -22.93
C GLN A 363 10.16 30.51 -21.89
N ALA A 364 10.23 30.12 -20.61
CA ALA A 364 10.74 30.97 -19.55
C ALA A 364 12.23 31.27 -19.75
N LYS A 365 12.62 32.53 -19.56
CA LYS A 365 14.01 32.99 -19.73
C LYS A 365 14.79 32.94 -18.42
N ASP A 366 14.10 33.14 -17.31
CA ASP A 366 14.67 33.06 -15.96
C ASP A 366 14.53 31.64 -15.40
N THR A 367 15.61 31.12 -14.82
CA THR A 367 15.65 29.74 -14.27
C THR A 367 14.72 29.57 -13.06
N CYS A 368 14.49 30.62 -12.27
CA CYS A 368 13.58 30.56 -11.13
C CYS A 368 12.11 30.61 -11.60
N GLU A 369 11.79 31.42 -12.61
CA GLU A 369 10.47 31.38 -13.26
C GLU A 369 10.21 30.02 -13.91
N GLN A 370 11.19 29.46 -14.63
CA GLN A 370 11.10 28.11 -15.20
C GLN A 370 10.80 27.08 -14.10
N LEU A 371 11.50 27.16 -12.95
CA LEU A 371 11.24 26.27 -11.82
C LEU A 371 9.85 26.52 -11.20
N ALA A 372 9.35 27.75 -11.13
CA ALA A 372 8.00 28.02 -10.64
C ALA A 372 6.91 27.32 -11.47
N TYR A 373 7.06 27.31 -12.81
CA TYR A 373 6.18 26.52 -13.68
C TYR A 373 6.37 25.01 -13.52
N VAL A 374 7.61 24.52 -13.39
CA VAL A 374 7.87 23.10 -13.09
C VAL A 374 7.21 22.69 -11.77
N THR A 375 7.27 23.52 -10.73
CA THR A 375 6.59 23.28 -9.45
C THR A 375 5.08 23.23 -9.62
N ALA A 376 4.48 24.11 -10.41
CA ALA A 376 3.05 24.04 -10.71
C ALA A 376 2.67 22.73 -11.44
N PHE A 377 3.51 22.29 -12.39
CA PHE A 377 3.33 21.01 -13.06
C PHE A 377 3.38 19.83 -12.07
N THR A 378 4.32 19.80 -11.12
CA THR A 378 4.39 18.70 -10.15
C THR A 378 3.13 18.64 -9.26
N VAL A 379 2.58 19.79 -8.87
CA VAL A 379 1.31 19.87 -8.12
C VAL A 379 0.14 19.35 -8.95
N SER A 380 0.07 19.73 -10.23
CA SER A 380 -1.03 19.33 -11.12
C SER A 380 -1.19 17.81 -11.24
N SER A 381 -0.11 17.04 -11.09
CA SER A 381 -0.14 15.56 -11.14
C SER A 381 -1.00 14.91 -10.05
N TYR A 382 -1.33 15.62 -8.97
CA TYR A 382 -2.17 15.11 -7.88
C TYR A 382 -3.65 15.43 -8.04
N SER A 383 -4.05 16.32 -8.95
CA SER A 383 -5.45 16.78 -9.05
C SER A 383 -6.42 15.63 -9.30
N THR A 384 -6.02 14.65 -10.13
CA THR A 384 -6.82 13.46 -10.46
C THR A 384 -7.07 12.54 -9.27
N THR A 385 -6.28 12.64 -8.20
CA THR A 385 -6.41 11.76 -7.03
C THR A 385 -7.61 12.11 -6.15
N SER A 386 -8.11 13.35 -6.23
CA SER A 386 -9.24 13.85 -5.42
C SER A 386 -10.50 12.99 -5.54
N ASN A 387 -10.74 12.43 -6.73
CA ASN A 387 -11.95 11.71 -7.08
C ASN A 387 -11.71 10.21 -7.36
N ARG A 388 -10.51 9.69 -7.08
CA ARG A 388 -10.08 8.34 -7.49
C ARG A 388 -9.61 7.52 -6.29
N THR A 389 -10.55 6.77 -5.71
CA THR A 389 -10.30 5.85 -4.58
C THR A 389 -10.07 4.40 -5.01
N GLY A 390 -10.20 4.10 -6.31
CA GLY A 390 -9.98 2.77 -6.86
C GLY A 390 -8.49 2.44 -6.99
N LYS A 391 -8.12 1.18 -6.77
CA LYS A 391 -6.75 0.69 -6.95
C LYS A 391 -6.46 0.46 -8.44
N PRO A 392 -5.41 1.05 -9.05
CA PRO A 392 -5.06 0.69 -10.41
C PRO A 392 -4.62 -0.78 -10.49
N PHE A 393 -4.79 -1.40 -11.66
CA PHE A 393 -4.25 -2.73 -11.90
C PHE A 393 -2.71 -2.70 -11.76
N ASN A 394 -2.18 -3.67 -11.02
CA ASN A 394 -0.74 -3.91 -10.96
C ASN A 394 -0.28 -4.44 -12.33
N PRO A 395 0.55 -3.73 -13.09
CA PRO A 395 0.97 -4.16 -14.42
C PRO A 395 1.76 -5.48 -14.37
N LEU A 396 1.68 -6.26 -15.45
CA LEU A 396 2.52 -7.44 -15.61
C LEU A 396 3.98 -7.04 -15.87
N LEU A 397 4.94 -7.88 -15.51
CA LEU A 397 6.35 -7.68 -15.90
C LEU A 397 6.47 -7.61 -17.42
N GLY A 398 7.08 -6.54 -17.94
CA GLY A 398 7.19 -6.27 -19.37
C GLY A 398 5.91 -5.74 -20.02
N GLU A 399 4.85 -5.46 -19.26
CA GLU A 399 3.71 -4.70 -19.77
C GLU A 399 4.16 -3.29 -20.17
N THR A 400 3.71 -2.83 -21.34
CA THR A 400 3.99 -1.49 -21.85
C THR A 400 2.70 -0.72 -22.06
N TYR A 401 2.75 0.60 -21.85
CA TYR A 401 1.67 1.52 -22.22
C TYR A 401 2.22 2.74 -22.94
N GLU A 402 1.72 2.99 -24.15
CA GLU A 402 2.02 4.18 -24.95
C GLU A 402 0.81 5.11 -25.02
N CYS A 403 1.09 6.42 -25.03
CA CYS A 403 0.07 7.45 -25.23
C CYS A 403 0.63 8.55 -26.13
N ASP A 404 0.15 8.61 -27.36
CA ASP A 404 0.47 9.68 -28.31
C ASP A 404 -0.65 10.74 -28.30
N ARG A 405 -0.27 11.94 -27.87
CA ARG A 405 -1.06 13.18 -27.85
C ARG A 405 -0.38 14.26 -28.70
N THR A 406 0.49 13.90 -29.63
CA THR A 406 1.27 14.89 -30.42
C THR A 406 0.36 15.76 -31.29
N ASP A 407 -0.77 15.23 -31.73
CA ASP A 407 -1.74 15.91 -32.60
C ASP A 407 -2.60 16.95 -31.88
N ASP A 408 -2.90 16.73 -30.60
CA ASP A 408 -3.73 17.62 -29.79
C ASP A 408 -2.95 18.37 -28.68
N LEU A 409 -2.20 17.66 -27.81
CA LEU A 409 -1.46 18.27 -26.70
C LEU A 409 0.04 18.48 -26.96
N GLY A 410 0.61 17.85 -27.98
CA GLY A 410 2.01 18.05 -28.38
C GLY A 410 3.04 17.20 -27.64
N TRP A 411 2.62 16.11 -27.01
CA TRP A 411 3.51 15.18 -26.32
C TRP A 411 3.20 13.72 -26.64
N ARG A 412 4.17 12.84 -26.40
CA ARG A 412 3.99 11.38 -26.43
C ARG A 412 4.76 10.71 -25.31
N CYS A 413 4.21 9.63 -24.77
CA CYS A 413 4.73 8.93 -23.61
C CYS A 413 4.80 7.41 -23.85
N ILE A 414 5.82 6.77 -23.29
CA ILE A 414 5.97 5.32 -23.16
C ILE A 414 6.26 4.96 -21.70
N ASN A 415 5.62 3.91 -21.23
CA ASN A 415 5.83 3.34 -19.89
C ASN A 415 6.06 1.84 -20.02
N GLU A 416 6.90 1.29 -19.17
CA GLU A 416 7.13 -0.16 -19.05
C GLU A 416 7.22 -0.57 -17.58
N GLN A 417 6.60 -1.70 -17.23
CA GLN A 417 6.81 -2.35 -15.94
C GLN A 417 8.12 -3.15 -15.98
N VAL A 418 9.19 -2.57 -15.47
CA VAL A 418 10.55 -3.13 -15.54
C VAL A 418 10.89 -4.10 -14.40
N SER A 419 10.08 -4.12 -13.33
CA SER A 419 10.21 -5.09 -12.23
C SER A 419 8.86 -5.41 -11.62
N HIS A 420 8.69 -6.64 -11.12
CA HIS A 420 7.48 -7.08 -10.43
C HIS A 420 7.67 -7.26 -8.91
N HIS A 421 8.88 -7.57 -8.46
CA HIS A 421 9.22 -7.78 -7.05
C HIS A 421 10.55 -7.10 -6.70
N PRO A 422 10.54 -5.83 -6.22
CA PRO A 422 9.35 -4.99 -6.02
C PRO A 422 8.75 -4.48 -7.34
N PRO A 423 7.46 -4.08 -7.38
CA PRO A 423 6.86 -3.45 -8.56
C PRO A 423 7.59 -2.14 -8.89
N MET A 424 8.11 -2.02 -10.11
CA MET A 424 8.73 -0.79 -10.61
C MET A 424 8.32 -0.54 -12.06
N ALA A 425 8.02 0.72 -12.36
CA ALA A 425 7.75 1.20 -13.70
C ALA A 425 8.81 2.23 -14.12
N ALA A 426 9.21 2.18 -15.39
CA ALA A 426 10.00 3.21 -16.04
C ALA A 426 9.09 3.98 -17.00
N GLN A 427 9.16 5.30 -16.96
CA GLN A 427 8.39 6.19 -17.83
C GLN A 427 9.31 7.14 -18.57
N TYR A 428 9.02 7.38 -19.85
CA TYR A 428 9.63 8.43 -20.65
C TYR A 428 8.56 9.19 -21.44
N CYS A 429 8.62 10.51 -21.43
CA CYS A 429 7.70 11.40 -22.13
C CYS A 429 8.47 12.54 -22.78
N GLU A 430 8.10 12.91 -24.00
CA GLU A 430 8.66 14.07 -24.69
C GLU A 430 7.56 14.98 -25.21
N GLY A 431 7.76 16.29 -25.07
CA GLY A 431 6.83 17.32 -25.51
C GLY A 431 7.54 18.49 -26.19
N ARG A 432 6.91 19.67 -26.22
CA ARG A 432 7.41 20.83 -26.97
C ARG A 432 8.52 21.55 -26.20
N GLY A 433 9.76 21.11 -26.40
CA GLY A 433 10.94 21.74 -25.80
C GLY A 433 11.29 21.23 -24.41
N TRP A 434 10.68 20.11 -24.00
CA TRP A 434 10.98 19.42 -22.74
C TRP A 434 10.94 17.91 -22.92
N ARG A 435 11.64 17.20 -22.03
CA ARG A 435 11.64 15.75 -21.90
C ARG A 435 11.51 15.40 -20.43
N CYS A 436 10.60 14.50 -20.09
CA CYS A 436 10.33 14.08 -18.73
C CYS A 436 10.52 12.56 -18.60
N TRP A 437 11.08 12.10 -17.50
CA TRP A 437 11.17 10.67 -17.19
C TRP A 437 11.12 10.43 -15.70
N GLN A 438 10.62 9.28 -15.30
CA GLN A 438 10.59 8.86 -13.91
C GLN A 438 10.81 7.37 -13.75
N GLU A 439 11.47 7.01 -12.65
CA GLU A 439 11.36 5.69 -12.07
C GLU A 439 10.26 5.74 -11.01
N PHE A 440 9.31 4.82 -11.08
CA PHE A 440 8.22 4.79 -10.13
C PHE A 440 8.17 3.45 -9.41
N THR A 441 8.26 3.52 -8.09
CA THR A 441 7.94 2.42 -7.17
C THR A 441 7.34 3.01 -5.91
N MET A 442 6.54 2.22 -5.21
CA MET A 442 5.84 2.67 -4.01
C MET A 442 5.80 1.56 -2.96
N THR A 443 5.70 1.98 -1.71
CA THR A 443 5.34 1.08 -0.60
C THR A 443 3.99 1.50 -0.05
N SER A 444 3.23 0.55 0.49
CA SER A 444 1.93 0.82 1.09
C SER A 444 1.86 0.22 2.48
N LYS A 445 1.49 1.02 3.48
CA LYS A 445 1.33 0.59 4.87
C LYS A 445 -0.11 0.81 5.32
N PHE A 446 -0.73 -0.22 5.87
CA PHE A 446 -2.01 -0.10 6.57
C PHE A 446 -1.79 0.35 8.01
N ARG A 447 -2.45 1.44 8.44
CA ARG A 447 -2.33 2.00 9.80
C ARG A 447 -3.69 1.99 10.52
N GLY A 448 -4.48 0.94 10.32
CA GLY A 448 -5.82 0.80 10.91
C GLY A 448 -6.85 1.66 10.18
N LYS A 449 -6.91 2.96 10.45
CA LYS A 449 -7.95 3.82 9.84
C LYS A 449 -7.67 4.19 8.39
N TYR A 450 -6.41 4.21 8.00
CA TYR A 450 -5.96 4.68 6.69
C TYR A 450 -4.88 3.80 6.09
N ILE A 451 -4.73 3.88 4.77
CA ILE A 451 -3.59 3.33 4.01
C ILE A 451 -2.70 4.49 3.62
N GLN A 452 -1.41 4.38 3.92
CA GLN A 452 -0.40 5.33 3.49
C GLN A 452 0.38 4.75 2.31
N ILE A 453 0.45 5.48 1.21
CA ILE A 453 1.15 5.14 -0.02
C ILE A 453 2.33 6.10 -0.16
N VAL A 454 3.54 5.54 -0.19
CA VAL A 454 4.79 6.30 -0.21
C VAL A 454 5.54 6.00 -1.50
N PRO A 455 5.57 6.93 -2.48
CA PRO A 455 6.42 6.84 -3.65
C PRO A 455 7.90 6.93 -3.27
N LEU A 456 8.74 6.10 -3.90
CA LEU A 456 10.18 6.04 -3.56
C LEU A 456 11.10 6.58 -4.67
N GLY A 457 10.67 6.53 -5.93
CA GLY A 457 11.49 6.90 -7.08
C GLY A 457 11.56 8.41 -7.36
N TYR A 458 12.50 8.78 -8.23
CA TYR A 458 12.70 10.15 -8.71
C TYR A 458 12.04 10.39 -10.06
N ALA A 459 11.55 11.62 -10.24
CA ALA A 459 11.10 12.17 -11.51
C ALA A 459 12.03 13.30 -11.95
N HIS A 460 12.13 13.49 -13.27
CA HIS A 460 13.03 14.44 -13.88
C HIS A 460 12.36 15.14 -15.06
N VAL A 461 12.64 16.43 -15.24
CA VAL A 461 12.36 17.16 -16.47
C VAL A 461 13.62 17.86 -16.96
N GLU A 462 13.89 17.77 -18.26
CA GLU A 462 15.00 18.43 -18.94
C GLU A 462 14.46 19.35 -20.04
N PHE A 463 15.05 20.54 -20.14
CA PHE A 463 14.76 21.54 -21.18
C PHE A 463 15.98 21.64 -22.12
N PRO A 464 15.97 20.96 -23.28
CA PRO A 464 17.16 20.85 -24.13
C PRO A 464 17.71 22.19 -24.64
N ALA A 465 16.84 23.19 -24.83
CA ALA A 465 17.24 24.51 -25.32
C ALA A 465 18.15 25.26 -24.33
N THR A 466 17.90 25.11 -23.02
CA THR A 466 18.70 25.76 -21.97
C THR A 466 19.71 24.82 -21.32
N GLY A 467 19.53 23.50 -21.45
CA GLY A 467 20.30 22.49 -20.73
C GLY A 467 19.94 22.38 -19.24
N ASN A 468 18.85 23.04 -18.81
CA ASN A 468 18.35 22.95 -17.43
C ASN A 468 17.70 21.59 -17.20
N ARG A 469 17.93 21.01 -16.02
CA ARG A 469 17.25 19.81 -15.55
C ARG A 469 16.76 20.02 -14.13
N TYR A 470 15.59 19.49 -13.81
CA TYR A 470 15.03 19.53 -12.45
C TYR A 470 14.63 18.13 -12.02
N THR A 471 14.82 17.84 -10.73
CA THR A 471 14.60 16.52 -10.14
C THR A 471 13.77 16.66 -8.87
N TRP A 472 12.79 15.77 -8.67
CA TRP A 472 11.96 15.74 -7.46
C TRP A 472 11.52 14.32 -7.10
N ARG A 473 10.99 14.16 -5.88
CA ARG A 473 10.27 12.97 -5.44
C ARG A 473 8.81 13.32 -5.17
N LYS A 474 7.92 12.37 -5.43
CA LYS A 474 6.48 12.52 -5.14
C LYS A 474 6.23 12.46 -3.62
N VAL A 475 5.16 13.12 -3.17
CA VAL A 475 4.74 13.17 -1.76
C VAL A 475 3.91 11.95 -1.37
N THR A 476 3.60 11.82 -0.09
CA THR A 476 2.78 10.72 0.43
C THR A 476 1.32 10.93 0.07
N THR A 477 0.66 9.86 -0.34
CA THR A 477 -0.80 9.81 -0.50
C THR A 477 -1.42 8.95 0.60
N THR A 478 -2.41 9.48 1.30
CA THR A 478 -3.16 8.75 2.34
C THR A 478 -4.59 8.51 1.88
N VAL A 479 -5.05 7.27 1.96
CA VAL A 479 -6.45 6.89 1.74
C VAL A 479 -7.10 6.67 3.10
N HIS A 480 -8.02 7.54 3.48
CA HIS A 480 -8.70 7.53 4.76
C HIS A 480 -9.99 6.69 4.75
N ASN A 481 -10.51 6.40 5.94
CA ASN A 481 -11.79 5.74 6.17
C ASN A 481 -11.87 4.31 5.61
N ILE A 482 -10.78 3.56 5.72
CA ILE A 482 -10.66 2.20 5.20
C ILE A 482 -11.60 1.22 5.93
N ILE A 483 -11.90 1.49 7.21
CA ILE A 483 -12.77 0.66 8.05
C ILE A 483 -14.23 1.12 7.96
N VAL A 484 -14.49 2.40 8.23
CA VAL A 484 -15.83 2.99 8.30
C VAL A 484 -15.83 4.37 7.64
N GLY A 485 -16.87 4.66 6.87
CA GLY A 485 -17.10 5.95 6.21
C GLY A 485 -16.80 5.92 4.71
N LYS A 486 -17.00 7.06 4.05
CA LYS A 486 -16.64 7.25 2.63
C LYS A 486 -15.12 7.39 2.52
N LEU A 487 -14.51 6.61 1.62
CA LEU A 487 -13.10 6.74 1.29
C LEU A 487 -12.80 8.13 0.72
N TRP A 488 -11.71 8.72 1.16
CA TRP A 488 -11.20 9.97 0.62
C TRP A 488 -9.67 9.98 0.65
N VAL A 489 -9.09 10.82 -0.22
CA VAL A 489 -7.64 10.87 -0.46
C VAL A 489 -7.08 12.20 0.05
N ASP A 490 -5.93 12.12 0.73
CA ASP A 490 -5.10 13.27 1.09
C ASP A 490 -3.70 13.13 0.49
N ASN A 491 -3.12 14.23 0.02
CA ASN A 491 -1.72 14.28 -0.39
C ASN A 491 -0.99 15.26 0.53
N HIS A 492 0.05 14.79 1.21
CA HIS A 492 0.72 15.55 2.26
C HIS A 492 2.22 15.28 2.35
N GLY A 493 2.92 16.19 3.01
CA GLY A 493 4.37 16.15 3.22
C GLY A 493 5.11 17.19 2.39
N ASP A 494 6.43 17.16 2.51
CA ASP A 494 7.32 18.10 1.85
C ASP A 494 7.86 17.52 0.52
N MET A 495 7.91 18.37 -0.50
CA MET A 495 8.52 18.10 -1.79
C MET A 495 9.64 19.10 -2.03
N GLU A 496 10.84 18.58 -2.27
CA GLU A 496 11.98 19.34 -2.76
C GLU A 496 12.13 19.13 -4.26
N ILE A 497 12.23 20.23 -5.01
CA ILE A 497 12.55 20.23 -6.44
C ILE A 497 13.87 20.98 -6.59
N PHE A 498 14.92 20.30 -7.04
CA PHE A 498 16.24 20.92 -7.17
C PHE A 498 16.72 20.90 -8.62
N GLY A 499 17.40 21.98 -9.00
CA GLY A 499 18.02 22.15 -10.30
C GLY A 499 19.36 21.41 -10.40
N GLU A 500 19.57 20.81 -11.55
CA GLU A 500 20.80 20.14 -11.99
C GLU A 500 21.33 20.80 -13.27
N ARG A 501 22.55 20.43 -13.66
CA ARG A 501 23.22 20.95 -14.87
C ARG A 501 23.23 22.49 -14.87
N ASN A 502 22.65 23.13 -15.88
CA ASN A 502 22.63 24.59 -16.00
C ASN A 502 21.68 25.27 -15.00
N ALA A 503 20.81 24.51 -14.33
CA ALA A 503 19.94 25.01 -13.26
C ALA A 503 20.52 24.77 -11.85
N LYS A 504 21.79 24.32 -11.75
CA LYS A 504 22.40 23.96 -10.46
C LYS A 504 22.35 25.12 -9.46
N GLY A 505 21.85 24.82 -8.26
CA GLY A 505 21.73 25.77 -7.15
C GLY A 505 20.34 26.36 -6.99
N VAL A 506 19.51 26.38 -8.03
CA VAL A 506 18.10 26.78 -7.93
C VAL A 506 17.31 25.62 -7.30
N LYS A 507 16.41 25.91 -6.36
CA LYS A 507 15.60 24.89 -5.67
C LYS A 507 14.22 25.41 -5.28
N CYS A 508 13.28 24.52 -5.05
CA CYS A 508 11.96 24.83 -4.55
C CYS A 508 11.64 23.93 -3.36
N HIS A 509 11.22 24.55 -2.26
CA HIS A 509 10.61 23.87 -1.12
C HIS A 509 9.10 24.02 -1.23
N LEU A 510 8.38 22.91 -1.32
CA LEU A 510 6.94 22.86 -1.50
C LEU A 510 6.30 21.99 -0.42
N LYS A 511 5.34 22.52 0.31
CA LYS A 511 4.68 21.87 1.43
C LYS A 511 3.21 21.59 1.13
N TYR A 512 2.84 20.31 1.17
CA TYR A 512 1.46 19.86 1.12
C TYR A 512 0.96 19.73 2.56
N LEU A 513 0.02 20.60 2.94
CA LEU A 513 -0.49 20.63 4.31
C LEU A 513 -1.41 19.42 4.54
N PRO A 514 -1.09 18.56 5.53
CA PRO A 514 -1.93 17.42 5.84
C PRO A 514 -3.29 17.89 6.33
N TYR A 515 -4.32 17.10 6.06
CA TYR A 515 -5.62 17.33 6.65
C TYR A 515 -5.55 17.35 8.18
N SER A 516 -6.12 18.40 8.78
CA SER A 516 -6.21 18.53 10.24
C SER A 516 -7.54 19.18 10.65
N TYR A 517 -8.16 18.62 11.68
CA TYR A 517 -9.36 19.17 12.30
C TYR A 517 -9.10 20.48 13.08
N PHE A 518 -7.85 20.70 13.50
CA PHE A 518 -7.48 21.79 14.39
C PHE A 518 -7.00 23.04 13.65
N THR A 519 -6.78 22.95 12.35
CA THR A 519 -6.29 24.06 11.52
C THR A 519 -7.45 24.74 10.79
N ARG A 520 -7.37 26.08 10.68
CA ARG A 520 -8.30 26.88 9.87
C ARG A 520 -7.92 26.93 8.38
N ASP A 521 -6.76 26.37 8.01
CA ASP A 521 -6.33 26.31 6.61
C ASP A 521 -7.36 25.59 5.73
N THR A 522 -7.45 26.03 4.47
CA THR A 522 -8.20 25.32 3.43
C THR A 522 -7.68 23.89 3.31
N GLN A 523 -8.58 22.92 3.13
CA GLN A 523 -8.17 21.54 2.85
C GLN A 523 -7.34 21.50 1.56
N ARG A 524 -6.43 20.52 1.45
CA ARG A 524 -5.63 20.27 0.24
C ARG A 524 -4.68 21.42 -0.14
N ARG A 525 -4.38 22.30 0.81
CA ARG A 525 -3.53 23.47 0.61
C ARG A 525 -2.09 23.05 0.32
N VAL A 526 -1.50 23.74 -0.64
CA VAL A 526 -0.09 23.65 -1.01
C VAL A 526 0.53 25.05 -0.95
N LYS A 527 1.68 25.17 -0.30
CA LYS A 527 2.44 26.41 -0.17
C LYS A 527 3.91 26.12 -0.48
N GLY A 528 4.59 26.99 -1.21
CA GLY A 528 5.98 26.78 -1.55
C GLY A 528 6.72 28.04 -1.97
N VAL A 529 8.04 27.92 -2.06
CA VAL A 529 8.95 28.99 -2.44
C VAL A 529 10.01 28.46 -3.39
N VAL A 530 10.35 29.25 -4.39
CA VAL A 530 11.48 29.00 -5.30
C VAL A 530 12.62 29.91 -4.89
N MET A 531 13.80 29.32 -4.70
CA MET A 531 15.02 29.98 -4.29
C MET A 531 16.08 29.89 -5.39
N ASP A 532 16.84 30.96 -5.56
CA ASP A 532 18.03 30.97 -6.42
C ASP A 532 19.23 30.25 -5.79
N SER A 533 20.36 30.23 -6.50
CA SER A 533 21.62 29.64 -6.01
C SER A 533 22.20 30.29 -4.76
N SER A 534 21.71 31.47 -4.38
CA SER A 534 22.10 32.20 -3.18
C SER A 534 21.10 31.98 -2.03
N ASN A 535 20.17 31.02 -2.17
CA ASN A 535 19.05 30.77 -1.26
C ASN A 535 18.11 31.98 -1.09
N GLN A 536 18.07 32.92 -2.03
CA GLN A 536 17.11 34.01 -1.98
C GLN A 536 15.79 33.56 -2.62
N VAL A 537 14.68 33.75 -1.92
CA VAL A 537 13.35 33.48 -2.47
C VAL A 537 13.04 34.46 -3.60
N LYS A 538 12.76 33.91 -4.79
CA LYS A 538 12.42 34.66 -6.00
C LYS A 538 10.97 34.49 -6.43
N TRP A 539 10.36 33.35 -6.13
CA TRP A 539 8.95 33.09 -6.42
C TRP A 539 8.26 32.41 -5.25
N VAL A 540 6.97 32.66 -5.15
CA VAL A 540 6.06 32.00 -4.23
C VAL A 540 5.05 31.17 -5.03
N VAL A 541 4.72 29.99 -4.50
CA VAL A 541 3.71 29.08 -5.03
C VAL A 541 2.63 28.88 -3.96
N ASN A 542 1.36 29.05 -4.33
CA ASN A 542 0.25 28.95 -3.38
C ASN A 542 -1.03 28.46 -4.07
N GLY A 543 -1.79 27.58 -3.43
CA GLY A 543 -3.03 27.07 -3.98
C GLY A 543 -3.50 25.78 -3.33
N THR A 544 -4.35 25.02 -4.01
CA THR A 544 -4.77 23.68 -3.59
C THR A 544 -4.48 22.68 -4.71
N TRP A 545 -4.04 21.47 -4.34
CA TRP A 545 -3.61 20.47 -5.35
C TRP A 545 -4.75 19.91 -6.21
N ASP A 546 -6.00 20.17 -5.84
CA ASP A 546 -7.21 19.69 -6.51
C ASP A 546 -7.93 20.72 -7.36
N SER A 547 -7.66 22.02 -7.18
CA SER A 547 -8.44 23.09 -7.83
C SER A 547 -7.55 24.06 -8.62
N LYS A 548 -6.68 24.81 -7.94
CA LYS A 548 -5.86 25.84 -8.59
C LYS A 548 -4.51 26.01 -7.92
N ILE A 549 -3.49 26.33 -8.73
CA ILE A 549 -2.16 26.72 -8.26
C ILE A 549 -1.78 28.06 -8.88
N GLU A 550 -1.27 28.96 -8.04
CA GLU A 550 -0.89 30.31 -8.42
C GLU A 550 0.58 30.55 -8.06
N ILE A 551 1.28 31.29 -8.93
CA ILE A 551 2.68 31.66 -8.74
C ILE A 551 2.82 33.18 -8.77
N ALA A 552 3.70 33.73 -7.92
CA ALA A 552 3.95 35.16 -7.85
C ALA A 552 5.45 35.45 -7.68
N PRO A 553 6.01 36.44 -8.39
CA PRO A 553 7.39 36.87 -8.18
C PRO A 553 7.51 37.64 -6.86
N VAL A 554 8.62 37.46 -6.16
CA VAL A 554 8.98 38.28 -4.99
C VAL A 554 9.51 39.62 -5.46
N THR A 555 8.86 40.71 -5.06
CA THR A 555 9.20 42.09 -5.45
C THR A 555 10.14 42.75 -4.46
N SER A 556 10.02 42.42 -3.18
CA SER A 556 10.95 42.89 -2.14
C SER A 556 11.01 41.94 -0.96
N THR A 557 12.14 41.97 -0.25
CA THR A 557 12.37 41.22 0.99
C THR A 557 12.64 42.22 2.10
N SER A 558 11.98 42.05 3.24
CA SER A 558 12.17 42.84 4.45
C SER A 558 12.23 41.92 5.68
N GLY A 559 12.36 42.46 6.89
CA GLY A 559 12.48 41.66 8.12
C GLY A 559 13.92 41.24 8.44
N SER A 560 14.09 40.42 9.48
CA SER A 560 15.41 39.93 9.88
C SER A 560 15.83 38.72 9.05
N THR A 561 17.11 38.38 9.09
CA THR A 561 17.61 37.14 8.49
C THR A 561 16.99 35.88 9.09
N GLU A 562 16.40 35.95 10.27
CA GLU A 562 15.71 34.84 10.94
C GLU A 562 14.21 34.81 10.60
N ASN A 563 13.58 35.98 10.41
CA ASN A 563 12.16 36.12 10.09
C ASN A 563 11.96 37.03 8.87
N PRO A 564 12.27 36.54 7.65
CA PRO A 564 12.10 37.33 6.44
C PRO A 564 10.61 37.47 6.10
N VAL A 565 10.27 38.66 5.61
CA VAL A 565 8.97 39.01 5.07
C VAL A 565 9.12 39.25 3.57
N TYR A 566 8.55 38.37 2.76
CA TYR A 566 8.56 38.47 1.31
C TYR A 566 7.30 39.17 0.82
N LYS A 567 7.47 40.28 0.12
CA LYS A 567 6.39 40.90 -0.63
C LYS A 567 6.36 40.33 -2.04
N THR A 568 5.16 40.01 -2.49
CA THR A 568 4.93 39.41 -3.81
C THR A 568 4.20 40.39 -4.74
N GLY A 569 4.48 40.26 -6.03
CA GLY A 569 3.67 40.87 -7.07
C GLY A 569 2.35 40.12 -7.27
N ASN A 570 1.66 40.43 -8.36
CA ASN A 570 0.38 39.79 -8.67
C ASN A 570 0.55 38.28 -8.87
N TYR A 571 -0.33 37.51 -8.22
CA TYR A 571 -0.46 36.08 -8.46
C TYR A 571 -1.03 35.83 -9.85
N LYS A 572 -0.37 34.95 -10.61
CA LYS A 572 -0.88 34.41 -11.87
C LYS A 572 -1.18 32.92 -11.69
N THR A 573 -2.31 32.46 -12.22
CA THR A 573 -2.55 31.03 -12.37
C THR A 573 -1.52 30.45 -13.35
N ALA A 574 -0.84 29.38 -12.91
CA ALA A 574 0.28 28.81 -13.66
C ALA A 574 -0.14 28.18 -15.00
#